data_AF-A0A0B7H3G3-F1
#
_entry.id   AF-A0A0B7H3G3-F1
#
_cell.length_a   1.000
_cell.length_b   1.000
_cell.length_c   1.000
_cell.angle_alpha   90.00
_cell.angle_beta   90.00
_cell.angle_gamma   90.00
#
_symmetry.space_group_name_H-M   'P 1'
#
loop_
_entity.id
_entity.type
_entity.pdbx_description
1 polymer ?
#
loop_
_entity_poly.entity_id
_entity_poly.type
_entity_poly.pdbx_seq_one_letter_code
_entity_poly.pdbx_strand_id
1 'polypeptide(L)'
;MNFKLLFWLTTLFAVIMLLFKYLKLGLIKVFSKNITPNFKWGEFISKDGVAIPESLKPNVIEVCKNLEIIRKEVGNKPIKVHSGFRSFKHNAEVGGRMNSYHLQGKAADISVKGMTSKELYDTIIRLMDEGKIKAGGVGLYATFVHYDIRGSKVTFKG
;
A
#
# COMPACT_ATOMS: atom_id res chain seq x y z
N MET A 1 31.44 35.21 32.68
CA MET A 1 30.92 33.94 32.14
C MET A 1 32.11 33.10 31.67
N ASN A 2 32.26 31.88 32.16
CA ASN A 2 33.44 31.05 31.86
C ASN A 2 33.33 30.48 30.43
N PHE A 3 34.20 30.91 29.52
CA PHE A 3 34.22 30.46 28.12
C PHE A 3 34.34 28.93 27.98
N LYS A 4 35.02 28.27 28.92
CA LYS A 4 35.10 26.80 28.94
C LYS A 4 33.73 26.18 29.24
N LEU A 5 32.97 26.76 30.17
CA LEU A 5 31.64 26.27 30.53
C LEU A 5 30.65 26.41 29.36
N LEU A 6 30.71 27.52 28.63
CA LEU A 6 29.86 27.73 27.45
C LEU A 6 30.19 26.73 26.32
N PHE A 7 31.48 26.45 26.10
CA PHE A 7 31.92 25.44 25.13
C PHE A 7 31.42 24.03 25.48
N TRP A 8 31.50 23.62 26.74
CA TRP A 8 30.97 22.32 27.19
C TRP A 8 29.45 22.20 27.06
N LEU A 9 28.70 23.27 27.30
CA LEU A 9 27.24 23.27 27.14
C LEU A 9 26.80 23.13 25.68
N THR A 10 27.46 23.83 24.76
CA THR A 10 27.13 23.74 23.32
C THR A 10 27.46 22.37 22.72
N THR A 11 28.58 21.78 23.12
CA THR A 11 28.97 20.43 22.67
C THR A 11 28.03 19.36 23.24
N LEU A 12 27.64 19.46 24.52
CA LEU A 12 26.65 18.56 25.13
C LEU A 12 25.28 18.64 24.43
N PHE A 13 24.80 19.85 24.13
CA PHE A 13 23.54 20.05 23.41
C PHE A 13 23.59 19.45 22.00
N ALA A 14 24.68 19.64 21.26
CA ALA A 14 24.86 19.05 19.93
C ALA A 14 24.87 17.52 19.96
N VAL A 15 25.53 16.91 20.95
CA VAL A 15 25.54 15.44 21.14
C VAL A 15 24.14 14.93 21.47
N ILE A 16 23.40 15.61 22.35
CA ILE A 16 22.01 15.26 22.67
C ILE A 16 21.12 15.33 21.42
N MET A 17 21.23 16.40 20.62
CA MET A 17 20.48 16.54 19.37
C MET A 17 20.84 15.44 18.35
N LEU A 18 22.12 15.07 18.26
CA LEU A 18 22.58 13.97 17.41
C LEU A 18 22.02 12.62 17.88
N LEU A 19 22.04 12.36 19.19
CA LEU A 19 21.46 11.17 19.80
C LEU A 19 19.95 11.11 19.57
N PHE A 20 19.21 12.22 19.74
CA PHE A 20 17.79 12.29 19.40
C PHE A 20 17.53 12.03 17.90
N LYS A 21 18.39 12.52 17.00
CA LYS A 21 18.31 12.22 15.57
C LYS A 21 18.52 10.74 15.28
N TYR A 22 19.53 10.11 15.89
CA TYR A 22 19.80 8.67 15.72
C TYR A 22 18.71 7.79 16.36
N LEU A 23 18.18 8.19 17.52
CA LEU A 23 17.05 7.51 18.16
C LEU A 23 15.79 7.61 17.30
N LYS A 24 15.50 8.79 16.74
CA LYS A 24 14.38 9.00 15.80
C LYS A 24 14.57 8.21 14.51
N LEU A 25 15.78 8.15 13.95
CA LEU A 25 16.09 7.31 12.78
C LEU A 25 15.98 5.81 13.08
N GLY A 26 16.43 5.36 14.26
CA GLY A 26 16.30 3.98 14.72
C GLY A 26 14.83 3.59 14.91
N LEU A 27 14.04 4.44 15.56
CA LEU A 27 12.59 4.29 15.66
C LEU A 27 11.93 4.28 14.28
N ILE A 28 12.27 5.20 13.37
CA ILE A 28 11.74 5.21 11.99
C ILE A 28 12.17 3.97 11.20
N LYS A 29 13.32 3.35 11.48
CA LYS A 29 13.76 2.11 10.80
C LYS A 29 13.08 0.86 11.37
N VAL A 30 12.69 0.89 12.64
CA VAL A 30 11.91 -0.16 13.33
C VAL A 30 10.39 -0.01 13.07
N PHE A 31 9.93 1.17 12.63
CA PHE A 31 8.58 1.47 12.19
C PHE A 31 8.52 1.52 10.65
N SER A 32 7.92 0.60 9.94
CA SER A 32 6.51 0.30 10.11
C SER A 32 6.19 -1.02 9.41
N LYS A 33 5.69 -2.00 10.17
CA LYS A 33 5.02 -3.19 9.64
C LYS A 33 3.87 -2.83 8.68
N ASN A 34 3.34 -1.62 8.84
CA ASN A 34 2.18 -1.09 8.14
C ASN A 34 2.61 -0.16 6.98
N ILE A 35 1.93 -0.27 5.85
CA ILE A 35 2.02 0.69 4.73
C ILE A 35 1.13 1.91 5.03
N THR A 36 -0.08 1.65 5.50
CA THR A 36 -1.09 2.61 5.99
C THR A 36 -1.75 2.02 7.24
N PRO A 37 -2.61 2.74 7.98
CA PRO A 37 -3.14 2.25 9.26
C PRO A 37 -3.75 0.83 9.23
N ASN A 38 -4.39 0.43 8.12
CA ASN A 38 -5.09 -0.85 8.01
C ASN A 38 -4.45 -1.84 7.03
N PHE A 39 -3.30 -1.51 6.42
CA PHE A 39 -2.62 -2.37 5.45
C PHE A 39 -1.14 -2.54 5.78
N LYS A 40 -0.62 -3.77 5.65
CA LYS A 40 0.74 -4.18 6.01
C LYS A 40 1.57 -4.55 4.81
N TRP A 41 2.88 -4.37 4.91
CA TRP A 41 3.81 -4.78 3.84
C TRP A 41 3.64 -6.26 3.47
N GLY A 42 3.49 -7.12 4.47
CA GLY A 42 3.31 -8.56 4.26
C GLY A 42 2.06 -8.96 3.48
N GLU A 43 1.02 -8.13 3.45
CA GLU A 43 -0.20 -8.40 2.66
C GLU A 43 0.00 -8.14 1.16
N PHE A 44 1.07 -7.43 0.80
CA PHE A 44 1.38 -7.03 -0.57
C PHE A 44 2.61 -7.73 -1.13
N ILE A 45 3.32 -8.55 -0.35
CA ILE A 45 4.44 -9.37 -0.85
C ILE A 45 3.90 -10.44 -1.79
N SER A 46 4.69 -10.79 -2.81
CA SER A 46 4.33 -11.85 -3.75
C SER A 46 4.24 -13.19 -3.03
N LYS A 47 3.30 -14.07 -3.43
CA LYS A 47 3.04 -15.34 -2.71
C LYS A 47 4.21 -16.32 -2.74
N ASP A 48 5.12 -16.17 -3.70
CA ASP A 48 6.39 -16.89 -3.77
C ASP A 48 7.48 -16.31 -2.84
N GLY A 49 7.13 -15.36 -1.97
CA GLY A 49 8.01 -14.76 -0.97
C GLY A 49 8.91 -13.64 -1.50
N VAL A 50 8.83 -13.32 -2.79
CA VAL A 50 9.64 -12.26 -3.39
C VAL A 50 9.20 -10.90 -2.84
N ALA A 51 10.14 -10.21 -2.19
CA ALA A 51 9.94 -8.89 -1.62
C ALA A 51 9.60 -7.85 -2.70
N ILE A 52 8.86 -6.82 -2.29
CA ILE A 52 8.50 -5.70 -3.16
C ILE A 52 9.77 -4.87 -3.44
N PRO A 53 10.17 -4.68 -4.71
CA PRO A 53 11.29 -3.80 -5.05
C PRO A 53 11.08 -2.39 -4.50
N GLU A 54 12.16 -1.76 -4.01
CA GLU A 54 12.08 -0.42 -3.39
C GLU A 54 11.47 0.62 -4.35
N SER A 55 11.77 0.52 -5.65
CA SER A 55 11.22 1.39 -6.70
C SER A 55 9.71 1.26 -6.89
N LEU A 56 9.09 0.15 -6.46
CA LEU A 56 7.66 -0.09 -6.59
C LEU A 56 6.88 0.24 -5.31
N LYS A 57 7.55 0.40 -4.18
CA LYS A 57 6.91 0.74 -2.89
C LYS A 57 6.04 2.00 -2.95
N PRO A 58 6.41 3.09 -3.65
CA PRO A 58 5.54 4.26 -3.79
C PRO A 58 4.19 3.92 -4.45
N ASN A 59 4.17 3.02 -5.43
CA ASN A 59 2.93 2.59 -6.08
C ASN A 59 2.04 1.80 -5.10
N VAL A 60 2.65 0.91 -4.31
CA VAL A 60 1.93 0.12 -3.31
C VAL A 60 1.34 1.01 -2.22
N ILE A 61 2.10 2.00 -1.75
CA ILE A 61 1.61 3.03 -0.82
C ILE A 61 0.38 3.73 -1.39
N GLU A 62 0.43 4.10 -2.68
CA GLU A 62 -0.68 4.77 -3.33
C GLU A 62 -1.91 3.88 -3.46
N VAL A 63 -1.75 2.61 -3.83
CA VAL A 63 -2.84 1.62 -3.81
C VAL A 63 -3.47 1.56 -2.42
N CYS A 64 -2.67 1.41 -1.36
CA CYS A 64 -3.17 1.33 0.02
C CYS A 64 -3.95 2.58 0.43
N LYS A 65 -3.52 3.79 0.05
CA LYS A 65 -4.29 5.02 0.33
C LYS A 65 -5.70 4.98 -0.28
N ASN A 66 -5.83 4.46 -1.49
CA ASN A 66 -7.13 4.30 -2.16
C ASN A 66 -7.97 3.22 -1.46
N LEU A 67 -7.33 2.12 -1.03
CA LEU A 67 -8.00 1.08 -0.26
C LEU A 67 -8.49 1.56 1.12
N GLU A 68 -7.81 2.49 1.77
CA GLU A 68 -8.30 3.10 3.02
C GLU A 68 -9.63 3.85 2.80
N ILE A 69 -9.77 4.53 1.67
CA ILE A 69 -11.01 5.23 1.29
C ILE A 69 -12.12 4.21 1.01
N ILE A 70 -11.83 3.17 0.23
CA ILE A 70 -12.78 2.07 -0.03
C ILE A 70 -13.21 1.42 1.29
N ARG A 71 -12.25 1.12 2.18
CA ARG A 71 -12.49 0.53 3.50
C ARG A 71 -13.46 1.37 4.32
N LYS A 72 -13.26 2.69 4.34
CA LYS A 72 -14.15 3.63 5.03
C LYS A 72 -15.56 3.57 4.45
N GLU A 73 -15.68 3.54 3.13
CA GLU A 73 -16.97 3.56 2.44
C GLU A 73 -17.79 2.29 2.62
N VAL A 74 -17.14 1.13 2.73
CA VAL A 74 -17.81 -0.15 3.01
C VAL A 74 -18.15 -0.34 4.50
N GLY A 75 -18.19 0.76 5.28
CA GLY A 75 -18.54 0.77 6.69
C GLY A 75 -17.37 0.43 7.62
N ASN A 76 -16.15 0.84 7.28
CA ASN A 76 -14.93 0.53 8.03
C ASN A 76 -14.64 -0.98 8.19
N LYS A 77 -15.23 -1.83 7.34
CA LYS A 77 -14.99 -3.28 7.35
C LYS A 77 -13.56 -3.60 6.88
N PRO A 78 -12.86 -4.56 7.50
CA PRO A 78 -11.54 -4.99 7.02
C PRO A 78 -11.58 -5.48 5.56
N ILE A 79 -10.66 -4.97 4.75
CA ILE A 79 -10.43 -5.45 3.38
C ILE A 79 -9.38 -6.56 3.43
N LYS A 80 -9.72 -7.75 2.91
CA LYS A 80 -8.75 -8.84 2.71
C LYS A 80 -8.05 -8.66 1.37
N VAL A 81 -6.73 -8.53 1.39
CA VAL A 81 -5.88 -8.52 0.20
C VAL A 81 -5.47 -9.96 -0.12
N HIS A 82 -5.90 -10.47 -1.28
CA HIS A 82 -5.54 -11.82 -1.75
C HIS A 82 -4.24 -11.82 -2.55
N SER A 83 -3.94 -10.72 -3.24
CA SER A 83 -2.70 -10.51 -3.99
C SER A 83 -2.42 -9.02 -4.15
N GLY A 84 -1.20 -8.59 -3.81
CA GLY A 84 -0.70 -7.24 -4.05
C GLY A 84 0.35 -7.25 -5.17
N PHE A 85 1.63 -6.99 -4.85
CA PHE A 85 2.70 -7.18 -5.82
C PHE A 85 2.85 -8.66 -6.21
N ARG A 86 3.18 -8.91 -7.47
CA ARG A 86 3.57 -10.24 -7.96
C ARG A 86 4.97 -10.16 -8.58
N SER A 87 5.81 -11.15 -8.28
CA SER A 87 7.02 -11.38 -9.05
C SER A 87 6.67 -11.81 -10.48
N PHE A 88 7.62 -11.73 -11.41
CA PHE A 88 7.43 -12.26 -12.77
C PHE A 88 7.07 -13.74 -12.77
N LYS A 89 7.75 -14.55 -11.93
CA LYS A 89 7.52 -15.98 -11.80
C LYS A 89 6.09 -16.28 -11.32
N HIS A 90 5.71 -15.75 -10.16
CA HIS A 90 4.38 -15.95 -9.60
C HIS A 90 3.28 -15.40 -10.53
N ASN A 91 3.51 -14.26 -11.20
CA ASN A 91 2.56 -13.74 -12.18
C ASN A 91 2.34 -14.71 -13.34
N ALA A 92 3.41 -15.30 -13.89
CA ALA A 92 3.32 -16.29 -14.97
C ALA A 92 2.62 -17.58 -14.51
N GLU A 93 2.93 -18.07 -13.30
CA GLU A 93 2.32 -19.28 -12.73
C GLU A 93 0.80 -19.19 -12.59
N VAL A 94 0.27 -18.00 -12.29
CA VAL A 94 -1.18 -17.77 -12.18
C VAL A 94 -1.82 -17.30 -13.49
N GLY A 95 -1.11 -17.41 -14.63
CA GLY A 95 -1.61 -17.01 -15.95
C GLY A 95 -1.75 -15.49 -16.13
N GLY A 96 -1.02 -14.69 -15.35
CA GLY A 96 -1.01 -13.24 -15.44
C GLY A 96 -0.37 -12.72 -16.73
N ARG A 97 -0.83 -11.57 -17.21
CA ARG A 97 -0.29 -10.91 -18.41
C ARG A 97 1.07 -10.27 -18.13
N MET A 98 1.91 -10.17 -19.18
CA MET A 98 3.26 -9.58 -19.10
C MET A 98 3.27 -8.11 -18.67
N ASN A 99 2.21 -7.36 -18.97
CA ASN A 99 2.04 -5.97 -18.59
C ASN A 99 1.09 -5.78 -17.38
N SER A 100 0.93 -6.81 -16.55
CA SER A 100 0.09 -6.77 -15.36
C SER A 100 0.48 -5.65 -14.39
N TYR A 101 -0.51 -4.94 -13.85
CA TYR A 101 -0.28 -3.89 -12.86
C TYR A 101 0.18 -4.44 -11.49
N HIS A 102 0.02 -5.74 -11.23
CA HIS A 102 0.62 -6.38 -10.05
C HIS A 102 2.15 -6.42 -10.12
N LEU A 103 2.73 -6.62 -11.31
CA LEU A 103 4.19 -6.58 -11.53
C LEU A 103 4.76 -5.19 -11.23
N GLN A 104 3.92 -4.14 -11.32
CA GLN A 104 4.28 -2.75 -11.10
C GLN A 104 3.95 -2.26 -9.68
N GLY A 105 3.41 -3.12 -8.81
CA GLY A 105 2.93 -2.71 -7.48
C GLY A 105 1.76 -1.73 -7.52
N LYS A 106 1.01 -1.70 -8.63
CA LYS A 106 -0.11 -0.75 -8.87
C LYS A 106 -1.48 -1.40 -8.73
N ALA A 107 -1.57 -2.65 -8.28
CA ALA A 107 -2.82 -3.40 -8.21
C ALA A 107 -2.96 -4.17 -6.90
N ALA A 108 -4.21 -4.47 -6.56
CA ALA A 108 -4.58 -5.38 -5.49
C ALA A 108 -5.85 -6.16 -5.86
N ASP A 109 -5.86 -7.46 -5.55
CA ASP A 109 -7.04 -8.31 -5.61
C ASP A 109 -7.64 -8.38 -4.20
N ILE A 110 -8.87 -7.91 -4.03
CA ILE A 110 -9.45 -7.62 -2.72
C ILE A 110 -10.85 -8.20 -2.52
N SER A 111 -11.22 -8.44 -1.26
CA SER A 111 -12.59 -8.81 -0.86
C SER A 111 -12.93 -8.24 0.52
N VAL A 112 -14.22 -8.17 0.83
CA VAL A 112 -14.73 -7.68 2.12
C VAL A 112 -15.68 -8.72 2.69
N LYS A 113 -15.46 -9.13 3.94
CA LYS A 113 -16.34 -10.13 4.59
C LYS A 113 -17.76 -9.58 4.71
N GLY A 114 -18.74 -10.40 4.33
CA GLY A 114 -20.17 -10.01 4.35
C GLY A 114 -20.53 -9.03 3.23
N MET A 115 -19.78 -9.06 2.12
CA MET A 115 -20.08 -8.35 0.88
C MET A 115 -19.77 -9.26 -0.29
N THR A 116 -20.62 -9.23 -1.31
CA THR A 116 -20.38 -9.89 -2.59
C THR A 116 -19.31 -9.13 -3.38
N SER A 117 -18.62 -9.82 -4.28
CA SER A 117 -17.68 -9.17 -5.22
C SER A 117 -18.38 -8.11 -6.06
N LYS A 118 -19.67 -8.30 -6.38
CA LYS A 118 -20.46 -7.34 -7.15
C LYS A 118 -20.72 -6.05 -6.38
N GLU A 119 -21.11 -6.12 -5.11
CA GLU A 119 -21.28 -4.93 -4.27
C GLU A 119 -19.97 -4.15 -4.09
N LEU A 120 -18.85 -4.88 -3.93
CA LEU A 120 -17.52 -4.25 -3.81
C LEU A 120 -17.12 -3.56 -5.11
N TYR A 121 -17.35 -4.24 -6.23
CA TYR A 121 -17.11 -3.70 -7.55
C TYR A 121 -17.92 -2.41 -7.78
N ASP A 122 -19.22 -2.43 -7.52
CA ASP A 122 -20.09 -1.26 -7.70
C ASP A 122 -19.65 -0.08 -6.82
N THR A 123 -19.22 -0.37 -5.59
CA THR A 123 -18.67 0.64 -4.67
C THR A 123 -17.41 1.30 -5.23
N ILE A 124 -16.47 0.51 -5.75
CA ILE A 124 -15.22 1.02 -6.33
C ILE A 124 -15.52 1.88 -7.57
N ILE A 125 -16.42 1.41 -8.44
CA ILE A 125 -16.83 2.16 -9.64
C ILE A 125 -17.42 3.52 -9.25
N ARG A 126 -18.35 3.54 -8.29
CA ARG A 126 -18.94 4.79 -7.79
C ARG A 126 -17.89 5.72 -7.20
N LEU A 127 -16.98 5.21 -6.38
CA LEU A 127 -15.92 6.02 -5.78
C LEU A 127 -14.97 6.61 -6.82
N MET A 128 -14.71 5.90 -7.92
CA MET A 128 -13.94 6.44 -9.06
C MET A 128 -14.70 7.54 -9.79
N ASP A 129 -16.00 7.37 -10.02
CA ASP A 129 -16.86 8.36 -10.70
C ASP A 129 -17.02 9.63 -9.86
N GLU A 130 -17.05 9.50 -8.54
CA GLU A 130 -17.03 10.61 -7.58
C GLU A 130 -15.64 11.26 -7.42
N GLY A 131 -14.59 10.71 -8.06
CA GLY A 131 -13.21 11.21 -7.94
C GLY A 131 -12.59 11.01 -6.55
N LYS A 132 -13.19 10.19 -5.69
CA LYS A 132 -12.71 9.92 -4.33
C LYS A 132 -11.52 8.97 -4.30
N ILE A 133 -11.42 8.11 -5.30
CA ILE A 133 -10.25 7.25 -5.54
C ILE A 133 -9.76 7.43 -6.97
N LYS A 134 -8.50 7.06 -7.23
CA LYS A 134 -7.89 7.19 -8.55
C LYS A 134 -8.63 6.37 -9.58
N ALA A 135 -8.77 6.93 -10.77
CA ALA A 135 -9.25 6.17 -11.91
C ALA A 135 -8.27 5.03 -12.24
N GLY A 136 -8.81 3.85 -12.52
CA GLY A 136 -8.00 2.71 -12.92
C GLY A 136 -8.78 1.49 -13.38
N GLY A 137 -8.15 0.33 -13.35
CA GLY A 137 -8.78 -0.93 -13.75
C GLY A 137 -9.59 -1.56 -12.63
N VAL A 138 -10.82 -1.99 -12.93
CA VAL A 138 -11.68 -2.75 -12.01
C VAL A 138 -12.12 -4.05 -12.68
N GLY A 139 -11.69 -5.18 -12.12
CA GLY A 139 -12.02 -6.51 -12.61
C GLY A 139 -12.97 -7.24 -11.66
N LEU A 140 -14.12 -7.69 -12.14
CA LEU A 140 -15.06 -8.48 -11.35
C LEU A 140 -14.73 -9.98 -11.49
N TYR A 141 -14.42 -10.63 -10.37
CA TYR A 141 -14.26 -12.08 -10.26
C TYR A 141 -15.27 -12.67 -9.28
N ALA A 142 -15.44 -13.99 -9.30
CA ALA A 142 -16.39 -14.67 -8.42
C ALA A 142 -16.10 -14.43 -6.93
N THR A 143 -14.82 -14.42 -6.53
CA THR A 143 -14.41 -14.42 -5.11
C THR A 143 -13.67 -13.15 -4.66
N PHE A 144 -13.31 -12.27 -5.59
CA PHE A 144 -12.61 -11.02 -5.31
C PHE A 144 -12.90 -9.97 -6.38
N VAL A 145 -12.44 -8.74 -6.13
CA VAL A 145 -12.42 -7.66 -7.12
C VAL A 145 -10.97 -7.24 -7.32
N HIS A 146 -10.55 -7.18 -8.58
CA HIS A 146 -9.29 -6.58 -8.96
C HIS A 146 -9.44 -5.06 -8.99
N TYR A 147 -8.51 -4.32 -8.38
CA TYR A 147 -8.41 -2.87 -8.49
C TYR A 147 -6.96 -2.47 -8.76
N ASP A 148 -6.74 -1.59 -9.74
CA ASP A 148 -5.44 -0.97 -10.01
C ASP A 148 -5.54 0.53 -10.26
N ILE A 149 -4.43 1.25 -10.16
CA ILE A 149 -4.34 2.71 -10.30
C ILE A 149 -3.73 3.15 -11.63
N ARG A 150 -4.09 2.51 -12.75
CA ARG A 150 -3.52 2.81 -14.09
C ARG A 150 -3.80 4.21 -14.65
N GLY A 151 -4.62 5.02 -14.00
CA GLY A 151 -4.89 6.42 -14.38
C GLY A 151 -6.06 6.61 -15.36
N SER A 152 -6.72 5.54 -15.78
CA SER A 152 -7.92 5.60 -16.62
C SER A 152 -8.90 4.48 -16.23
N LYS A 153 -10.19 4.80 -16.22
CA LYS A 153 -11.25 3.86 -15.86
C LYS A 153 -11.37 2.78 -16.93
N VAL A 154 -11.10 1.54 -16.56
CA VAL A 154 -11.29 0.35 -17.40
C VAL A 154 -11.98 -0.72 -16.58
N THR A 155 -13.01 -1.36 -17.13
CA THR A 155 -13.73 -2.43 -16.44
C THR A 155 -13.64 -3.74 -17.21
N PHE A 156 -13.51 -4.85 -16.51
CA PHE A 156 -13.48 -6.17 -17.13
C PHE A 156 -14.06 -7.25 -16.20
N LYS A 157 -14.35 -8.41 -16.77
CA LYS A 157 -14.71 -9.62 -16.05
C LYS A 157 -13.61 -10.65 -16.26
N GLY A 158 -13.29 -11.41 -15.23
CA GLY A 158 -12.32 -12.50 -15.32
C GLY A 158 -12.91 -13.85 -14.97
#